data_AF-A0A554IEB6-F1
#
_entry.id   AF-A0A554IEB6-F1
#
_cell.length_a   1.000
_cell.length_b   1.000
_cell.length_c   1.000
_cell.angle_alpha   90.00
_cell.angle_beta   90.00
_cell.angle_gamma   90.00
#
_symmetry.space_group_name_H-M   'P 1'
#
loop_
_entity.id
_entity.type
_entity.pdbx_description
1 polymer ?
#
loop_
_entity_poly.entity_id
_entity_poly.type
_entity_poly.pdbx_seq_one_letter_code
_entity_poly.pdbx_strand_id
1 'polypeptide(L)'
;MRKPIRKIFTTGFTLIEFLVYTAVLSIVIAVISSFIVWSIHSTNKVKAMRETLDNARRAMEIITYEIKEAKSIYTPNTTSTQLSLETTKYLPEGEETTYIDFYLCEKRLCFKKEGQGPAVLTSDSVEINNLVFTQIISGETPSIQINLTAGYKNPDSRPELQALVN
;
A
#
# COMPACT_ATOMS: atom_id res chain seq x y z
N MET A 1 66.99 -50.93 -16.61
CA MET A 1 66.17 -50.00 -17.42
C MET A 1 65.49 -49.01 -16.47
N ARG A 2 66.02 -47.79 -16.29
CA ARG A 2 65.46 -46.76 -15.38
C ARG A 2 64.67 -45.73 -16.20
N LYS A 3 63.37 -45.57 -15.92
CA LYS A 3 62.53 -44.53 -16.53
C LYS A 3 62.92 -43.16 -15.95
N PRO A 4 63.07 -42.09 -16.77
CA PRO A 4 63.29 -40.76 -16.24
C PRO A 4 62.01 -40.19 -15.62
N ILE A 5 62.15 -39.64 -14.41
CA ILE A 5 61.07 -38.94 -13.69
C ILE A 5 60.90 -37.56 -14.33
N ARG A 6 59.71 -37.30 -14.87
CA ARG A 6 59.36 -36.01 -15.50
C ARG A 6 59.15 -34.98 -14.40
N LYS A 7 60.05 -34.00 -14.27
CA LYS A 7 59.86 -32.84 -13.37
C LYS A 7 58.70 -32.00 -13.90
N ILE A 8 57.61 -31.93 -13.13
CA ILE A 8 56.53 -30.97 -13.34
C ILE A 8 57.00 -29.65 -12.73
N PHE A 9 57.30 -28.65 -13.55
CA PHE A 9 57.54 -27.29 -13.06
C PHE A 9 56.19 -26.65 -12.71
N THR A 10 55.93 -26.43 -11.42
CA THR A 10 54.86 -25.54 -10.98
C THR A 10 55.39 -24.11 -11.06
N THR A 11 54.94 -23.34 -12.05
CA THR A 11 55.22 -21.91 -12.14
C THR A 11 54.52 -21.19 -11.00
N GLY A 12 55.29 -20.50 -10.14
CA GLY A 12 54.75 -19.72 -9.03
C GLY A 12 54.04 -18.45 -9.53
N PHE A 13 52.97 -18.07 -8.83
CA PHE A 13 52.18 -16.89 -9.12
C PHE A 13 52.91 -15.61 -8.67
N THR A 14 52.82 -14.53 -9.44
CA THR A 14 53.56 -13.29 -9.13
C THR A 14 52.74 -12.38 -8.19
N LEU A 15 53.41 -11.57 -7.37
CA LEU A 15 52.75 -10.62 -6.46
C LEU A 15 51.89 -9.59 -7.22
N ILE A 16 52.35 -9.15 -8.40
CA ILE A 16 51.61 -8.19 -9.23
C ILE A 16 50.32 -8.80 -9.79
N GLU A 17 50.33 -10.07 -10.17
CA GLU A 17 49.15 -10.78 -10.66
C GLU A 17 48.09 -10.93 -9.55
N PHE A 18 48.53 -11.16 -8.30
CA PHE A 18 47.65 -11.15 -7.12
C PHE A 18 46.98 -9.80 -6.90
N LEU A 19 47.77 -8.72 -6.95
CA LEU A 19 47.25 -7.37 -6.79
C LEU A 19 46.23 -7.02 -7.89
N VAL A 20 46.51 -7.36 -9.15
CA VAL A 20 45.58 -7.12 -10.26
C VAL A 20 44.28 -7.90 -10.06
N TYR A 21 44.35 -9.17 -9.65
CA TYR A 21 43.15 -9.98 -9.44
C TYR A 21 42.32 -9.49 -8.26
N THR A 22 42.94 -9.13 -7.14
CA THR A 22 42.22 -8.55 -5.99
C THR A 22 41.58 -7.21 -6.34
N ALA A 23 42.26 -6.37 -7.12
CA ALA A 23 41.70 -5.10 -7.60
C ALA A 23 40.46 -5.33 -8.48
N VAL A 24 40.56 -6.20 -9.48
CA VAL A 24 39.42 -6.54 -10.36
C VAL A 24 38.28 -7.16 -9.55
N LEU A 25 38.57 -8.08 -8.64
CA LEU A 25 37.58 -8.72 -7.79
C LEU A 25 36.85 -7.69 -6.91
N SER A 26 37.57 -6.74 -6.33
CA SER A 26 36.97 -5.68 -5.51
C SER A 26 35.97 -4.82 -6.30
N ILE A 27 36.29 -4.50 -7.55
CA ILE A 27 35.41 -3.75 -8.45
C ILE A 27 34.15 -4.56 -8.75
N VAL A 28 34.31 -5.85 -9.07
CA VAL A 28 33.17 -6.74 -9.35
C VAL A 28 32.24 -6.85 -8.13
N ILE A 29 32.80 -7.04 -6.93
CA ILE A 29 32.02 -7.10 -5.69
C ILE A 29 31.28 -5.77 -5.44
N ALA A 30 31.91 -4.63 -5.67
CA ALA A 30 31.29 -3.32 -5.50
C ALA A 30 30.10 -3.11 -6.44
N VAL A 31 30.23 -3.52 -7.71
CA VAL A 31 29.15 -3.45 -8.70
C VAL A 31 27.98 -4.35 -8.29
N ILE A 32 28.26 -5.60 -7.92
CA ILE A 32 27.21 -6.56 -7.49
C ILE A 32 26.49 -6.05 -6.24
N SER A 33 27.24 -5.56 -5.26
CA SER A 33 26.66 -5.04 -4.01
C SER A 33 25.76 -3.84 -4.28
N SER A 34 26.19 -2.92 -5.13
CA SER A 34 25.40 -1.75 -5.52
C SER A 34 24.11 -2.16 -6.23
N PHE A 35 24.19 -3.16 -7.11
CA PHE A 35 23.02 -3.70 -7.80
C PHE A 35 22.01 -4.34 -6.83
N ILE A 36 22.48 -5.09 -5.83
CA ILE A 36 21.62 -5.71 -4.81
C ILE A 36 20.88 -4.64 -4.00
N VAL A 37 21.60 -3.61 -3.52
CA VAL A 37 21.00 -2.50 -2.77
C VAL A 37 19.93 -1.79 -3.61
N TRP A 38 20.26 -1.47 -4.86
CA TRP A 38 19.31 -0.86 -5.79
C TRP A 38 18.07 -1.74 -6.02
N SER A 39 18.27 -3.05 -6.18
CA SER A 39 17.18 -4.01 -6.36
C SER A 39 16.24 -4.05 -5.15
N ILE A 40 16.78 -4.06 -3.93
CA ILE A 40 15.98 -4.03 -2.70
C ILE A 40 15.13 -2.76 -2.61
N HIS A 41 15.72 -1.59 -2.86
CA HIS A 41 14.99 -0.33 -2.86
C HIS A 41 13.87 -0.32 -3.92
N SER A 42 14.14 -0.85 -5.10
CA SER A 42 13.14 -0.98 -6.17
C SER A 42 11.97 -1.87 -5.74
N THR A 43 12.25 -3.03 -5.13
CA THR A 43 11.20 -3.94 -4.63
C THR A 43 10.36 -3.30 -3.54
N ASN A 44 10.98 -2.60 -2.58
CA ASN A 44 10.27 -1.91 -1.50
C ASN A 44 9.32 -0.83 -2.05
N LYS A 45 9.77 -0.07 -3.05
CA LYS A 45 8.95 0.95 -3.71
C LYS A 45 7.73 0.34 -4.39
N VAL A 46 7.93 -0.74 -5.15
CA VAL A 46 6.83 -1.45 -5.82
C VAL A 46 5.85 -2.01 -4.79
N LYS A 47 6.35 -2.56 -3.67
CA LYS A 47 5.51 -3.09 -2.59
C LYS A 47 4.67 -1.99 -1.95
N ALA A 48 5.27 -0.87 -1.56
CA ALA A 48 4.56 0.27 -0.98
C ALA A 48 3.48 0.81 -1.93
N MET A 49 3.81 0.96 -3.23
CA MET A 49 2.84 1.38 -4.25
C MET A 49 1.65 0.42 -4.40
N ARG A 50 1.92 -0.89 -4.42
CA ARG A 50 0.87 -1.91 -4.51
C ARG A 50 -0.01 -1.93 -3.27
N GLU A 51 0.59 -1.94 -2.07
CA GLU A 51 -0.16 -1.93 -0.82
C GLU A 51 -1.08 -0.71 -0.73
N THR A 52 -0.58 0.50 -1.02
CA THR A 52 -1.41 1.72 -1.01
C THR A 52 -2.55 1.66 -2.02
N LEU A 53 -2.27 1.24 -3.25
CA LEU A 53 -3.24 1.18 -4.34
C LEU A 53 -4.32 0.11 -4.12
N ASP A 54 -3.95 -1.08 -3.65
CA ASP A 54 -4.90 -2.15 -3.37
C ASP A 54 -5.82 -1.79 -2.20
N ASN A 55 -5.28 -1.15 -1.15
CA ASN A 55 -6.09 -0.65 -0.04
C ASN A 55 -7.06 0.45 -0.50
N ALA A 56 -6.59 1.43 -1.28
CA ALA A 56 -7.44 2.51 -1.79
C ALA A 56 -8.54 1.98 -2.71
N ARG A 57 -8.21 1.05 -3.62
CA ARG A 57 -9.20 0.41 -4.51
C ARG A 57 -10.24 -0.36 -3.73
N ARG A 58 -9.82 -1.23 -2.81
CA ARG A 58 -10.74 -2.01 -1.97
C ARG A 58 -11.66 -1.10 -1.15
N ALA A 59 -11.12 -0.06 -0.54
CA ALA A 59 -11.90 0.94 0.18
C ALA A 59 -12.96 1.60 -0.73
N MET A 60 -12.55 2.07 -1.91
CA MET A 60 -13.44 2.69 -2.89
C MET A 60 -14.51 1.74 -3.42
N GLU A 61 -14.17 0.47 -3.67
CA GLU A 61 -15.11 -0.57 -4.07
C GLU A 61 -16.18 -0.80 -3.00
N ILE A 62 -15.77 -0.92 -1.73
CA ILE A 62 -16.69 -1.09 -0.60
C ILE A 62 -17.60 0.13 -0.46
N ILE A 63 -17.05 1.35 -0.45
CA ILE A 63 -17.86 2.57 -0.35
C ILE A 63 -18.86 2.63 -1.52
N THR A 64 -18.40 2.42 -2.75
CA THR A 64 -19.25 2.48 -3.94
C THR A 64 -20.36 1.44 -3.91
N TYR A 65 -20.04 0.23 -3.48
CA TYR A 65 -20.99 -0.86 -3.36
C TYR A 65 -22.07 -0.56 -2.32
N GLU A 66 -21.67 -0.09 -1.13
CA GLU A 66 -22.61 0.27 -0.08
C GLU A 66 -23.46 1.50 -0.44
N ILE A 67 -22.92 2.49 -1.16
CA ILE A 67 -23.71 3.61 -1.71
C ILE A 67 -24.77 3.11 -2.70
N LYS A 68 -24.43 2.14 -3.56
CA LYS A 68 -25.37 1.60 -4.56
C LYS A 68 -26.49 0.78 -3.92
N GLU A 69 -26.22 0.13 -2.80
CA GLU A 69 -27.21 -0.65 -2.05
C GLU A 69 -27.95 0.18 -0.99
N ALA A 70 -27.52 1.42 -0.74
CA ALA A 70 -28.21 2.32 0.16
C ALA A 70 -29.56 2.75 -0.41
N LYS A 71 -30.54 2.88 0.48
CA LYS A 71 -31.86 3.43 0.17
C LYS A 71 -31.80 4.94 0.01
N SER A 72 -31.05 5.61 0.88
CA SER A 72 -30.91 7.06 0.87
C SER A 72 -29.62 7.51 1.58
N ILE A 73 -29.26 8.78 1.37
CA ILE A 73 -28.19 9.44 2.14
C ILE A 73 -28.82 9.99 3.42
N TYR A 74 -28.28 9.61 4.57
CA TYR A 74 -28.73 10.13 5.86
C TYR A 74 -28.04 11.48 6.13
N THR A 75 -28.70 12.56 5.69
CA THR A 75 -28.16 13.92 5.76
C THR A 75 -27.86 14.47 7.16
N PRO A 76 -28.56 14.09 8.25
CA PRO A 76 -28.26 14.64 9.59
C PRO A 76 -26.85 14.36 10.08
N ASN A 77 -26.26 13.21 9.72
CA ASN A 77 -24.91 12.81 10.15
C ASN A 77 -23.86 12.88 9.02
N THR A 78 -24.30 13.12 7.78
CA THR A 78 -23.38 13.25 6.64
C THR A 78 -22.70 14.62 6.67
N THR A 79 -21.37 14.62 6.68
CA THR A 79 -20.50 15.80 6.63
C THR A 79 -19.49 15.65 5.50
N SER A 80 -18.56 16.61 5.34
CA SER A 80 -17.50 16.47 4.35
C SER A 80 -16.58 15.28 4.61
N THR A 81 -16.38 14.85 5.86
CA THR A 81 -15.45 13.77 6.22
C THR A 81 -16.13 12.49 6.71
N GLN A 82 -17.46 12.51 6.79
CA GLN A 82 -18.28 11.38 7.19
C GLN A 82 -19.46 11.22 6.24
N LEU A 83 -19.65 10.02 5.72
CA LEU A 83 -20.81 9.67 4.92
C LEU A 83 -21.69 8.71 5.71
N SER A 84 -22.96 9.08 5.90
CA SER A 84 -23.96 8.24 6.55
C SER A 84 -25.02 7.82 5.53
N LEU A 85 -25.33 6.52 5.49
CA LEU A 85 -26.28 5.94 4.53
C LEU A 85 -27.35 5.16 5.27
N GLU A 86 -28.59 5.28 4.80
CA GLU A 86 -29.72 4.47 5.23
C GLU A 86 -29.76 3.18 4.37
N THR A 87 -29.86 2.02 5.00
CA THR A 87 -29.90 0.71 4.32
C THR A 87 -30.78 -0.29 5.07
N THR A 88 -31.17 -1.38 4.40
CA THR A 88 -31.92 -2.51 4.97
C THR A 88 -31.09 -3.79 5.08
N LYS A 89 -29.79 -3.73 4.78
CA LYS A 89 -28.91 -4.91 4.71
C LYS A 89 -28.41 -5.42 6.06
N TYR A 90 -28.22 -4.51 7.02
CA TYR A 90 -27.59 -4.81 8.30
C TYR A 90 -28.55 -4.67 9.48
N LEU A 91 -29.84 -4.92 9.24
CA LEU A 91 -30.91 -4.67 10.20
C LEU A 91 -30.66 -5.37 11.55
N PRO A 92 -30.73 -4.63 12.66
CA PRO A 92 -30.93 -5.19 13.98
C PRO A 92 -32.26 -5.96 14.03
N GLU A 93 -32.35 -6.94 14.95
CA GLU A 93 -33.58 -7.72 15.12
C GLU A 93 -34.74 -6.81 15.57
N GLY A 94 -35.81 -6.77 14.76
CA GLY A 94 -37.00 -5.97 15.04
C GLY A 94 -37.01 -4.55 14.44
N GLU A 95 -36.00 -4.16 13.66
CA GLU A 95 -35.97 -2.87 12.96
C GLU A 95 -36.25 -3.00 11.46
N GLU A 96 -36.80 -1.94 10.86
CA GLU A 96 -37.13 -1.88 9.41
C GLU A 96 -36.07 -1.12 8.59
N THR A 97 -35.23 -0.32 9.24
CA THR A 97 -34.14 0.44 8.61
C THR A 97 -32.92 0.43 9.53
N THR A 98 -31.74 0.65 8.97
CA THR A 98 -30.50 0.81 9.74
C THR A 98 -29.54 1.75 9.04
N TYR A 99 -28.52 2.20 9.76
CA TYR A 99 -27.52 3.12 9.25
C TYR A 99 -26.12 2.51 9.18
N ILE A 100 -25.37 2.96 8.18
CA ILE A 100 -23.93 2.72 8.07
C ILE A 100 -23.18 4.04 7.93
N ASP A 101 -21.99 4.09 8.51
CA ASP A 101 -21.12 5.27 8.48
C ASP A 101 -19.75 4.92 7.89
N PHE A 102 -19.28 5.77 6.97
CA PHE A 102 -17.89 5.83 6.54
C PHE A 102 -17.25 7.10 7.10
N TYR A 103 -16.12 6.95 7.78
CA TYR A 103 -15.38 8.08 8.36
C TYR A 103 -13.93 7.69 8.64
N LEU A 104 -13.13 8.66 9.06
CA LEU A 104 -11.76 8.42 9.50
C LEU A 104 -11.71 8.03 10.98
N CYS A 105 -11.21 6.83 11.26
CA CYS A 105 -10.69 6.49 12.60
C CYS A 105 -9.20 6.82 12.62
N GLU A 106 -8.84 7.92 13.27
CA GLU A 106 -7.47 8.43 13.26
C GLU A 106 -7.00 8.75 11.83
N LYS A 107 -6.17 7.88 11.23
CA LYS A 107 -5.67 7.98 9.85
C LYS A 107 -6.09 6.82 8.97
N ARG A 108 -7.08 6.03 9.37
CA ARG A 108 -7.57 4.88 8.59
C ARG A 108 -9.03 5.06 8.25
N LEU A 109 -9.43 4.59 7.08
CA LEU A 109 -10.84 4.56 6.71
C LEU A 109 -11.55 3.48 7.52
N CYS A 110 -12.68 3.86 8.11
CA CYS A 110 -13.54 3.00 8.88
C CYS A 110 -14.92 2.88 8.28
N PHE A 111 -15.52 1.74 8.57
CA PHE A 111 -16.89 1.38 8.25
C PHE A 111 -17.58 0.93 9.53
N LYS A 112 -18.66 1.61 9.89
CA LYS A 112 -19.45 1.29 11.08
C LYS A 112 -20.86 0.94 10.67
N LYS A 113 -21.38 -0.13 11.26
CA LYS A 113 -22.79 -0.49 11.22
C LYS A 113 -23.43 -0.06 12.52
N GLU A 114 -24.70 0.32 12.46
CA GLU A 114 -25.47 0.61 13.65
C GLU A 114 -25.45 -0.56 14.64
N GLY A 115 -25.32 -0.24 15.93
CA GLY A 115 -25.21 -1.24 17.00
C GLY A 115 -23.88 -2.02 17.04
N GLN A 116 -22.94 -1.79 16.11
CA GLN A 116 -21.65 -2.51 16.05
C GLN A 116 -20.46 -1.56 16.19
N GLY A 117 -19.31 -2.12 16.60
CA GLY A 117 -18.04 -1.40 16.59
C GLY A 117 -17.55 -1.10 15.17
N PRO A 118 -16.68 -0.08 15.00
CA PRO A 118 -16.12 0.24 13.70
C PRO A 118 -15.17 -0.84 13.19
N ALA A 119 -15.30 -1.20 11.92
CA ALA A 119 -14.38 -2.05 11.20
C ALA A 119 -13.43 -1.18 10.37
N VAL A 120 -12.13 -1.45 10.47
CA VAL A 120 -11.12 -0.72 9.70
C VAL A 120 -11.01 -1.34 8.30
N LEU A 121 -11.11 -0.51 7.26
CA LEU A 121 -11.06 -0.93 5.86
C LEU A 121 -9.66 -0.92 5.24
N THR A 122 -8.72 -0.24 5.88
CA THR A 122 -7.35 -0.03 5.39
C THR A 122 -6.34 -0.66 6.35
N SER A 123 -5.27 -1.22 5.80
CA SER A 123 -4.19 -1.82 6.59
C SER A 123 -3.40 -0.79 7.41
N ASP A 124 -2.69 -1.23 8.45
CA ASP A 124 -1.88 -0.37 9.31
C ASP A 124 -0.67 0.30 8.60
N SER A 125 -0.29 -0.23 7.44
CA SER A 125 0.77 0.33 6.60
C SER A 125 0.31 1.51 5.73
N VAL A 126 -1.00 1.77 5.66
CA VAL A 126 -1.60 2.81 4.81
C VAL A 126 -2.31 3.84 5.68
N GLU A 127 -2.04 5.12 5.41
CA GLU A 127 -2.68 6.25 6.05
C GLU A 127 -3.55 6.98 5.01
N ILE A 128 -4.74 7.42 5.42
CA ILE A 128 -5.61 8.27 4.61
C ILE A 128 -5.28 9.73 4.94
N ASN A 129 -4.75 10.44 3.95
CA ASN A 129 -4.36 11.84 4.07
C ASN A 129 -5.53 12.79 3.77
N ASN A 130 -6.47 12.37 2.93
CA ASN A 130 -7.64 13.15 2.57
C ASN A 130 -8.83 12.22 2.37
N LEU A 131 -9.98 12.57 2.95
CA LEU A 131 -11.26 11.91 2.69
C LEU A 131 -12.34 12.98 2.67
N VAL A 132 -12.89 13.22 1.48
CA VAL A 132 -13.98 14.19 1.30
C VAL A 132 -15.13 13.56 0.53
N PHE A 133 -16.33 13.68 1.09
CA PHE A 133 -17.59 13.33 0.47
C PHE A 133 -18.33 14.60 0.05
N THR A 134 -18.68 14.71 -1.22
CA THR A 134 -19.46 15.81 -1.77
C THR A 134 -20.73 15.27 -2.39
N GLN A 135 -21.88 15.64 -1.84
CA GLN A 135 -23.16 15.30 -2.46
C GLN A 135 -23.39 16.16 -3.70
N ILE A 136 -23.67 15.52 -4.83
CA ILE A 136 -24.03 16.14 -6.10
C ILE A 136 -25.51 15.85 -6.33
N ILE A 137 -26.32 16.89 -6.26
CA ILE A 137 -27.76 16.80 -6.51
C ILE A 137 -28.00 17.20 -7.96
N SER A 138 -28.14 16.20 -8.84
CA SER A 138 -28.45 16.38 -10.25
C SER A 138 -29.72 15.61 -10.59
N GLY A 139 -30.88 16.22 -10.39
CA GLY A 139 -32.19 15.59 -10.61
C GLY A 139 -32.72 14.84 -9.39
N GLU A 140 -33.47 13.75 -9.63
CA GLU A 140 -34.18 13.00 -8.57
C GLU A 140 -33.28 12.06 -7.75
N THR A 141 -32.12 11.64 -8.29
CA THR A 141 -31.21 10.71 -7.61
C THR A 141 -29.94 11.44 -7.14
N PRO A 142 -29.67 11.49 -5.82
CA PRO A 142 -28.45 12.09 -5.32
C PRO A 142 -27.24 11.22 -5.68
N SER A 143 -26.15 11.86 -6.09
CA SER A 143 -24.86 11.23 -6.31
C SER A 143 -23.86 11.69 -5.24
N ILE A 144 -22.83 10.89 -4.99
CA ILE A 144 -21.74 11.26 -4.07
C ILE A 144 -20.44 11.20 -4.85
N GLN A 145 -19.72 12.32 -4.85
CA GLN A 145 -18.32 12.36 -5.25
C GLN A 145 -17.46 12.06 -4.02
N ILE A 146 -16.51 11.16 -4.19
CA ILE A 146 -15.56 10.76 -3.15
C ILE A 146 -14.19 11.21 -3.61
N ASN A 147 -13.49 11.97 -2.77
CA ASN A 147 -12.10 12.33 -2.95
C ASN A 147 -11.29 11.68 -1.84
N LEU A 148 -10.45 10.70 -2.21
CA LEU A 148 -9.68 9.88 -1.29
C LEU A 148 -8.19 9.98 -1.65
N THR A 149 -7.39 10.52 -0.74
CA THR A 149 -5.93 10.41 -0.82
C THR A 149 -5.42 9.41 0.20
N ALA A 150 -4.76 8.35 -0.27
CA ALA A 150 -4.10 7.35 0.55
C ALA A 150 -2.58 7.38 0.35
N GLY A 151 -1.82 7.27 1.42
CA GLY A 151 -0.36 7.25 1.43
C GLY A 151 0.19 6.04 2.18
N TYR A 152 1.38 5.57 1.79
CA TYR A 152 2.10 4.59 2.58
C TYR A 152 2.72 5.24 3.81
N LYS A 153 2.63 4.58 4.96
CA LYS A 153 3.22 5.06 6.20
C LYS A 153 4.75 5.09 6.08
N ASN A 154 5.31 6.31 6.12
CA ASN A 154 6.74 6.54 5.93
C ASN A 154 7.28 7.59 6.92
N PRO A 155 7.39 7.25 8.21
CA PRO A 155 7.79 8.21 9.25
C PRO A 155 9.24 8.71 9.05
N ASP A 156 10.11 7.86 8.53
CA ASP A 156 11.52 8.15 8.28
C ASP A 156 11.76 8.90 6.95
N SER A 157 10.70 9.21 6.18
CA SER A 157 10.81 9.86 4.87
C SER A 157 11.71 9.14 3.86
N ARG A 158 11.74 7.80 3.91
CA ARG A 158 12.56 6.96 3.02
C ARG A 158 12.03 7.00 1.58
N PRO A 159 12.84 7.33 0.56
CA PRO A 159 12.38 7.43 -0.82
C PRO A 159 11.73 6.15 -1.37
N GLU A 160 12.22 4.99 -0.94
CA GLU A 160 11.70 3.67 -1.33
C GLU A 160 10.34 3.31 -0.71
N LEU A 161 9.85 4.07 0.27
CA LEU A 161 8.53 3.88 0.87
C LEU A 161 7.54 4.98 0.46
N GLN A 162 7.95 5.93 -0.39
CA GLN A 162 7.06 6.98 -0.86
C GLN A 162 6.06 6.42 -1.88
N ALA A 163 4.82 6.30 -1.46
CA ALA A 163 3.69 5.96 -2.32
C ALA A 163 2.45 6.75 -1.90
N LEU A 164 1.75 7.32 -2.87
CA LEU A 164 0.55 8.14 -2.69
C LEU A 164 -0.40 7.89 -3.86
N VAL A 165 -1.69 7.76 -3.55
CA VAL A 165 -2.79 7.54 -4.49
C VAL A 165 -3.87 8.57 -4.20
N ASN A 166 -4.43 9.17 -5.25
CA ASN A 166 -5.51 10.16 -5.22
C ASN A 166 -6.68 9.70 -6.09
#